data_AF-A0A7S0C100-F1
#
_entry.id   AF-A0A7S0C100-F1
#
_cell.length_a   1.000
_cell.length_b   1.000
_cell.length_c   1.000
_cell.angle_alpha   90.00
_cell.angle_beta   90.00
_cell.angle_gamma   90.00
#
_symmetry.space_group_name_H-M   'P 1'
#
loop_
_entity.id
_entity.type
_entity.pdbx_description
1 polymer ?
#
loop_
_entity_poly.entity_id
_entity_poly.type
_entity_poly.pdbx_seq_one_letter_code
_entity_poly.pdbx_strand_id
1 'polypeptide(L)'
;GGDEITPLALWYGDVDVSSSPDLYKSLVAYLGRCVDARMNRDVDAKSSGIIVNTPGSMNEGGDVGYQLLLNAIEVLRISVVLIMGHDRLYAQLKNACPNIKVIKLPRSGGVVSRDVAFRRSNRA
;
A
#
# COMPACT_ATOMS: atom_id res chain seq x y z
N GLY A 1 14.89 -27.55 8.08
CA GLY A 1 14.50 -27.45 6.66
C GLY A 1 14.06 -26.04 6.45
N GLY A 2 14.63 -25.32 5.48
CA GLY A 2 14.27 -23.93 5.26
C GLY A 2 12.82 -23.85 4.82
N ASP A 3 12.00 -23.11 5.56
CA ASP A 3 10.66 -22.75 5.12
C ASP A 3 10.79 -22.02 3.79
N GLU A 4 10.36 -22.67 2.72
CA GLU A 4 10.27 -22.09 1.39
C GLU A 4 9.24 -20.96 1.45
N ILE A 5 9.69 -19.71 1.25
CA ILE A 5 8.82 -18.55 1.28
C ILE A 5 8.01 -18.54 -0.03
N THR A 6 6.87 -19.21 -0.04
CA THR A 6 5.94 -19.18 -1.16
C THR A 6 5.14 -17.87 -1.14
N PRO A 7 5.30 -16.99 -2.14
CA PRO A 7 4.57 -15.73 -2.18
C PRO A 7 3.09 -15.95 -2.53
N LEU A 8 2.19 -15.18 -1.91
CA LEU A 8 0.83 -15.02 -2.39
C LEU A 8 0.80 -13.91 -3.44
N ALA A 9 0.53 -14.27 -4.69
CA ALA A 9 0.44 -13.33 -5.81
C ALA A 9 -1.00 -13.25 -6.33
N LEU A 10 -1.48 -12.01 -6.52
CA LEU A 10 -2.79 -11.72 -7.11
C LEU A 10 -2.56 -10.89 -8.38
N TRP A 11 -3.22 -11.26 -9.47
CA TRP A 11 -3.06 -10.57 -10.74
C TRP A 11 -4.11 -9.48 -10.93
N TYR A 12 -3.64 -8.23 -11.05
CA TYR A 12 -4.52 -7.08 -11.28
C TYR A 12 -4.76 -6.81 -12.77
N GLY A 13 -3.74 -7.00 -13.63
CA GLY A 13 -3.89 -6.84 -15.08
C GLY A 13 -3.49 -5.48 -15.64
N ASP A 14 -3.27 -4.45 -14.82
CA ASP A 14 -2.91 -3.10 -15.27
C ASP A 14 -1.79 -2.51 -14.38
N VAL A 15 -1.07 -1.52 -14.92
CA VAL A 15 -0.07 -0.72 -14.21
C VAL A 15 -0.68 0.44 -13.44
N ASP A 16 -1.86 0.91 -13.86
CA ASP A 16 -2.61 1.98 -13.20
C ASP A 16 -3.78 1.39 -12.41
N VAL A 17 -3.72 1.53 -11.08
CA VAL A 17 -4.75 1.00 -10.17
C VAL A 17 -6.07 1.75 -10.27
N SER A 18 -6.07 2.93 -10.91
CA SER A 18 -7.27 3.69 -11.19
C SER A 18 -8.04 3.21 -12.43
N SER A 19 -7.44 2.36 -13.28
CA SER A 19 -8.09 1.78 -14.45
C SER A 19 -9.28 0.87 -14.09
N SER A 20 -9.20 0.19 -12.95
CA SER A 20 -10.24 -0.73 -12.47
C SER A 20 -10.26 -0.73 -10.93
N PRO A 21 -10.81 0.33 -10.31
CA PRO A 21 -10.71 0.55 -8.87
C PRO A 21 -11.43 -0.52 -8.05
N ASP A 22 -12.57 -1.04 -8.52
CA ASP A 22 -13.33 -2.05 -7.77
C ASP A 22 -12.66 -3.42 -7.78
N LEU A 23 -12.00 -3.77 -8.89
CA LEU A 23 -11.13 -4.95 -8.93
C LEU A 23 -9.97 -4.79 -7.94
N TYR A 24 -9.31 -3.62 -7.93
CA TYR A 24 -8.21 -3.35 -7.01
C TYR A 24 -8.65 -3.50 -5.54
N LYS A 25 -9.77 -2.89 -5.16
CA LYS A 25 -10.37 -3.03 -3.81
C LYS A 25 -10.65 -4.49 -3.48
N SER A 26 -11.23 -5.25 -4.42
CA SER A 26 -11.56 -6.66 -4.23
C SER A 26 -10.31 -7.53 -4.00
N LEU A 27 -9.24 -7.27 -4.75
CA LEU A 27 -7.96 -7.96 -4.58
C LEU A 27 -7.29 -7.62 -3.24
N VAL A 28 -7.27 -6.34 -2.86
CA VAL A 28 -6.73 -5.91 -1.55
C VAL A 28 -7.55 -6.51 -0.41
N ALA A 29 -8.86 -6.61 -0.55
CA ALA A 29 -9.71 -7.23 0.46
C ALA A 29 -9.50 -8.74 0.58
N TYR A 30 -9.28 -9.42 -0.54
CA TYR A 30 -8.87 -10.82 -0.50
C TYR A 30 -7.50 -10.99 0.16
N LEU A 31 -6.53 -10.14 -0.18
CA LEU A 31 -5.20 -10.14 0.42
C LEU A 31 -5.27 -9.94 1.94
N GLY A 32 -6.09 -8.99 2.41
CA GLY A 32 -6.32 -8.75 3.85
C GLY A 32 -6.81 -10.01 4.56
N ARG A 33 -7.80 -10.71 4.00
CA ARG A 33 -8.30 -11.97 4.57
C ARG A 33 -7.22 -13.06 4.63
N CYS A 34 -6.36 -13.14 3.62
CA CYS A 34 -5.24 -14.09 3.62
C CYS A 34 -4.19 -13.75 4.69
N VAL A 35 -3.87 -12.47 4.86
CA VAL A 35 -2.98 -11.99 5.92
C VAL A 35 -3.54 -12.33 7.29
N ASP A 36 -4.82 -12.02 7.54
CA ASP A 36 -5.50 -12.35 8.79
C ASP A 36 -5.49 -13.86 9.06
N ALA A 37 -5.75 -14.68 8.04
CA ALA A 37 -5.71 -16.14 8.16
C ALA A 37 -4.31 -16.65 8.53
N ARG A 38 -3.24 -16.05 7.99
CA ARG A 38 -1.86 -16.37 8.38
C ARG A 38 -1.56 -15.94 9.81
N MET A 39 -1.86 -14.70 10.18
CA MET A 39 -1.63 -14.17 11.53
C MET A 39 -2.40 -14.95 12.60
N ASN A 40 -3.58 -15.49 12.29
CA ASN A 40 -4.33 -16.30 13.24
C ASN A 40 -3.72 -17.69 13.48
N ARG A 41 -2.83 -18.16 12.59
CA ARG A 41 -2.18 -19.48 12.68
C ARG A 41 -0.71 -19.41 13.09
N ASP A 42 -0.09 -18.24 12.95
CA ASP A 42 1.34 -18.00 13.15
C ASP A 42 1.53 -16.81 14.12
N VAL A 43 1.95 -17.12 15.35
CA VAL A 43 2.12 -16.14 16.42
C VAL A 43 3.28 -15.17 16.15
N ASP A 44 4.31 -15.64 15.45
CA ASP A 44 5.48 -14.82 15.09
C ASP A 44 5.10 -13.84 13.98
N ALA A 45 4.33 -14.29 12.98
CA ALA A 45 3.77 -13.39 11.97
C ALA A 45 2.81 -12.36 12.59
N LYS A 46 1.95 -12.78 13.52
CA LYS A 46 1.01 -11.89 14.20
C LYS A 46 1.70 -10.80 15.02
N SER A 47 2.75 -11.17 15.75
CA SER A 47 3.52 -10.22 16.56
C SER A 47 4.41 -9.30 15.72
N SER A 48 4.84 -9.75 14.54
CA SER A 48 5.65 -8.96 13.60
C SER A 48 4.85 -7.90 12.82
N GLY A 49 3.58 -8.19 12.52
CA GLY A 49 2.72 -7.30 11.74
C GLY A 49 2.98 -7.34 10.23
N ILE A 50 2.58 -6.26 9.52
CA ILE A 50 2.78 -6.12 8.06
C ILE A 50 3.38 -4.75 7.71
N ILE A 51 4.13 -4.74 6.59
CA ILE A 51 4.57 -3.51 5.93
C ILE A 51 3.91 -3.48 4.56
N VAL A 52 3.18 -2.40 4.27
CA VAL A 52 2.45 -2.24 3.02
C VAL A 52 3.06 -1.08 2.24
N ASN A 53 3.57 -1.38 1.05
CA ASN A 53 4.00 -0.38 0.10
C ASN A 53 2.86 -0.07 -0.87
N THR A 54 2.55 1.22 -1.05
CA THR A 54 1.48 1.66 -1.95
C THR A 54 2.04 2.11 -3.30
N PRO A 55 1.31 1.88 -4.41
CA PRO A 55 1.78 2.28 -5.73
C PRO A 55 1.71 3.80 -5.90
N GLY A 56 2.70 4.37 -6.60
CA GLY A 56 2.73 5.81 -6.89
C GLY A 56 1.52 6.32 -7.69
N SER A 57 0.88 5.44 -8.47
CA SER A 57 -0.35 5.75 -9.22
C SER A 57 -1.52 6.13 -8.31
N MET A 58 -1.54 5.75 -7.02
CA MET A 58 -2.55 6.26 -6.07
C MET A 58 -2.37 7.75 -5.76
N ASN A 59 -1.15 8.28 -5.85
CA ASN A 59 -0.92 9.71 -5.66
C ASN A 59 -1.24 10.49 -6.94
N GLU A 60 -1.02 9.88 -8.11
CA GLU A 60 -1.28 10.49 -9.42
C GLU A 60 -2.77 10.40 -9.83
N GLY A 61 -3.49 9.39 -9.36
CA GLY A 61 -4.90 9.10 -9.69
C GLY A 61 -5.96 9.98 -9.00
N GLY A 62 -5.55 11.14 -8.47
CA GLY A 62 -6.46 12.11 -7.85
C GLY A 62 -7.35 11.52 -6.75
N ASP A 63 -8.63 11.84 -6.79
CA ASP A 63 -9.60 11.41 -5.78
C ASP A 63 -9.79 9.88 -5.75
N VAL A 64 -9.74 9.22 -6.91
CA VAL A 64 -9.87 7.75 -6.97
C VAL A 64 -8.71 7.10 -6.23
N GLY A 65 -7.47 7.54 -6.49
CA GLY A 65 -6.29 7.03 -5.80
C GLY A 65 -6.34 7.25 -4.29
N TYR A 66 -6.84 8.41 -3.84
CA TYR A 66 -7.06 8.69 -2.42
C TYR A 66 -8.10 7.75 -1.79
N GLN A 67 -9.21 7.47 -2.47
CA GLN A 67 -10.22 6.51 -1.98
C GLN A 67 -9.67 5.07 -1.91
N LEU A 68 -8.84 4.66 -2.87
CA LEU A 68 -8.16 3.37 -2.83
C LEU A 68 -7.19 3.26 -1.65
N LEU A 69 -6.49 4.35 -1.31
CA LEU A 69 -5.62 4.41 -0.15
C LEU A 69 -6.40 4.27 1.16
N LEU A 70 -7.51 5.00 1.31
CA LEU A 70 -8.39 4.87 2.48
C LEU A 70 -8.93 3.45 2.63
N ASN A 71 -9.38 2.84 1.52
CA ASN A 71 -9.84 1.46 1.53
C ASN A 71 -8.74 0.47 1.95
N ALA A 72 -7.51 0.64 1.44
CA ALA A 72 -6.39 -0.22 1.83
C ALA A 72 -6.05 -0.07 3.32
N ILE A 73 -6.07 1.15 3.85
CA ILE A 73 -5.84 1.43 5.27
C ILE A 73 -6.86 0.70 6.15
N GLU A 74 -8.14 0.78 5.78
CA GLU A 74 -9.25 0.16 6.51
C GLU A 74 -9.15 -1.37 6.47
N VAL A 75 -9.08 -1.93 5.26
CA VAL A 75 -9.20 -3.38 5.05
C VAL A 75 -7.96 -4.13 5.53
N LEU A 76 -6.77 -3.52 5.46
CA LEU A 76 -5.54 -4.11 5.99
C LEU A 76 -5.31 -3.75 7.47
N ARG A 77 -6.26 -3.06 8.12
CA ARG A 77 -6.22 -2.65 9.53
C ARG A 77 -4.92 -1.93 9.91
N ILE A 78 -4.49 -1.01 9.05
CA ILE A 78 -3.24 -0.27 9.22
C ILE A 78 -3.32 0.62 10.47
N SER A 79 -2.31 0.51 11.33
CA SER A 79 -2.20 1.29 12.58
C SER A 79 -1.28 2.51 12.46
N VAL A 80 -0.34 2.49 11.50
CA VAL A 80 0.65 3.55 11.27
C VAL A 80 0.76 3.81 9.77
N VAL A 81 0.69 5.08 9.36
CA VAL A 81 0.91 5.50 7.97
C VAL A 81 2.11 6.44 7.89
N LEU A 82 3.07 6.09 7.03
CA LEU A 82 4.27 6.88 6.78
C LEU A 82 4.12 7.63 5.45
N ILE A 83 4.28 8.95 5.48
CA ILE A 83 4.08 9.81 4.31
C ILE A 83 5.40 10.45 3.91
N MET A 84 5.82 10.19 2.67
CA MET A 84 7.12 10.61 2.13
C MET A 84 7.04 11.95 1.37
N GLY A 85 7.26 13.06 2.08
CA GLY A 85 7.39 14.39 1.48
C GLY A 85 6.14 14.92 0.76
N HIS A 86 4.94 14.65 1.29
CA HIS A 86 3.67 15.11 0.71
C HIS A 86 2.76 15.76 1.76
N ASP A 87 2.83 17.09 1.89
CA ASP A 87 2.16 17.83 2.98
C ASP A 87 0.64 17.79 2.91
N ARG A 88 0.08 17.94 1.70
CA ARG A 88 -1.38 17.90 1.50
C ARG A 88 -1.97 16.54 1.91
N LEU A 89 -1.38 15.44 1.44
CA LEU A 89 -1.79 14.08 1.81
C LEU A 89 -1.67 13.83 3.31
N TYR A 90 -0.60 14.33 3.95
CA TYR A 90 -0.45 14.27 5.40
C TYR A 90 -1.60 14.96 6.14
N ALA A 91 -1.97 16.18 5.73
CA ALA A 91 -3.10 16.88 6.33
C ALA A 91 -4.43 16.13 6.09
N GLN A 92 -4.66 15.63 4.88
CA GLN A 92 -5.88 14.88 4.53
C GLN A 92 -6.04 13.62 5.37
N LEU A 93 -5.00 12.77 5.45
CA LEU A 93 -5.05 11.52 6.20
C LEU A 93 -5.12 11.73 7.71
N LYS A 94 -4.42 12.75 8.23
CA LYS A 94 -4.51 13.08 9.65
C LYS A 94 -5.93 13.48 10.07
N ASN A 95 -6.67 14.14 9.18
CA ASN A 95 -8.06 14.51 9.42
C ASN A 95 -9.03 13.34 9.20
N ALA A 96 -8.81 12.54 8.15
CA ALA A 96 -9.71 11.43 7.79
C ALA A 96 -9.57 10.20 8.69
N CYS A 97 -8.39 9.97 9.27
CA CYS A 97 -8.07 8.78 10.05
C CYS A 97 -7.57 9.14 11.46
N PRO A 98 -8.41 9.71 12.34
CA PRO A 98 -7.99 10.22 13.64
C PRO A 98 -7.43 9.13 14.59
N ASN A 99 -7.82 7.87 14.38
CA ASN A 99 -7.39 6.73 15.20
C ASN A 99 -6.09 6.07 14.69
N ILE A 100 -5.50 6.59 13.61
CA ILE A 100 -4.31 6.01 12.97
C ILE A 100 -3.13 6.96 13.17
N LYS A 101 -1.95 6.42 13.50
CA LYS A 101 -0.75 7.23 13.68
C LYS A 101 -0.19 7.63 12.32
N VAL A 102 -0.42 8.88 11.91
CA VAL A 102 0.12 9.42 10.65
C VAL A 102 1.42 10.16 10.92
N ILE A 103 2.51 9.75 10.26
CA ILE A 103 3.85 10.31 10.43
C ILE A 103 4.36 10.81 9.08
N LYS A 104 4.81 12.07 9.03
CA LYS A 104 5.51 12.61 7.85
C LYS A 104 7.01 12.36 8.00
N LEU A 105 7.63 11.83 6.96
CA LEU A 105 9.07 11.61 6.89
C LEU A 105 9.69 12.45 5.76
N PRO A 106 10.90 12.99 5.96
CA PRO A 106 11.64 13.63 4.88
C PRO A 106 12.07 12.58 3.85
N ARG A 107 12.13 12.99 2.58
CA ARG A 107 12.79 12.17 1.55
C ARG A 107 14.30 12.23 1.76
N SER A 108 14.98 11.10 1.59
CA SER A 108 16.45 11.06 1.59
C SER A 108 16.99 11.85 0.39
N GLY A 109 18.09 12.59 0.58
CA GLY A 109 18.69 13.43 -0.45
C GLY A 109 19.21 12.68 -1.68
N GLY A 110 19.41 11.36 -1.57
CA GLY A 110 19.79 10.50 -2.70
C GLY A 110 18.62 9.98 -3.54
N VAL A 111 17.36 10.30 -3.18
CA VAL A 111 16.18 9.85 -3.93
C VAL A 111 15.99 10.71 -5.17
N VAL A 112 16.11 10.09 -6.35
CA VAL A 112 15.85 10.74 -7.63
C VAL A 112 14.47 10.40 -8.17
N SER A 113 13.80 11.38 -8.76
CA SER A 113 12.55 11.17 -9.50
C SER A 113 12.85 10.34 -10.75
N ARG A 114 12.14 9.22 -10.90
CA ARG A 114 12.24 8.34 -12.06
C ARG A 114 11.13 8.70 -13.03
N ASP A 115 11.47 8.99 -14.27
CA ASP A 115 10.48 9.26 -15.30
C ASP A 115 9.73 7.99 -15.74
N VAL A 116 8.70 8.17 -16.57
CA VAL A 116 7.86 7.07 -17.08
C VAL A 116 8.68 6.10 -17.93
N ALA A 117 9.67 6.58 -18.68
CA ALA A 117 10.52 5.76 -19.54
C ALA A 117 11.41 4.82 -18.70
N PHE A 118 12.03 5.34 -17.65
CA PHE A 118 12.81 4.57 -16.67
C PHE A 118 11.95 3.53 -15.94
N ARG A 119 10.69 3.86 -15.63
CA ARG A 119 9.76 2.88 -15.02
C ARG A 119 9.37 1.79 -16.02
N ARG A 120 9.22 2.11 -17.31
CA ARG A 120 8.90 1.12 -18.35
C ARG A 120 10.07 0.18 -18.62
N SER A 121 11.31 0.67 -18.70
CA SER A 121 12.48 -0.17 -18.98
C SER A 121 12.77 -1.20 -17.89
N ASN A 122 12.42 -0.92 -16.63
CA ASN A 122 12.57 -1.86 -15.52
C ASN A 122 11.38 -2.83 -15.34
N ARG A 123 10.37 -2.76 -16.22
CA ARG A 123 9.23 -3.70 -16.24
C ARG A 123 9.35 -4.74 -17.37
N ALA A 124 10.30 -4.54 -18.28
CA ALA A 124 10.59 -5.42 -19.42
C ALA A 124 11.47 -6.60 -19.00
#